data_AF-A0A7C5FKX4-F1
#
_entry.id   AF-A0A7C5FKX4-F1
#
_cell.length_a   1.000
_cell.length_b   1.000
_cell.length_c   1.000
_cell.angle_alpha   90.00
_cell.angle_beta   90.00
_cell.angle_gamma   90.00
#
_symmetry.space_group_name_H-M   'P 1'
#
loop_
_entity.id
_entity.type
_entity.pdbx_description
1 polymer ?
#
loop_
_entity_poly.entity_id
_entity_poly.type
_entity_poly.pdbx_seq_one_letter_code
_entity_poly.pdbx_strand_id
1 'polypeptide(L)'
;MKILGSRIAAVHVKDFQTNIGNWNGFTNPMLGDVNWKAVRDALREINYKGVITAEIPGYKTLPDLGIRHVGESLKRIFKGTAAARRDST
;
A
#
# COMPACT_ATOMS: atom_id res chain seq x y z
N MET A 1 4.94 9.99 -7.54
CA MET A 1 3.88 10.76 -6.83
C MET A 1 4.10 12.26 -6.89
N LYS A 2 5.30 12.77 -6.55
CA LYS A 2 5.63 14.22 -6.56
C LYS A 2 5.18 14.97 -7.83
N ILE A 3 5.37 14.37 -9.01
CA ILE A 3 5.00 14.97 -10.31
C ILE A 3 3.50 15.29 -10.41
N LEU A 4 2.65 14.41 -9.86
CA LEU A 4 1.19 14.59 -9.91
C LEU A 4 0.69 15.36 -8.68
N GLY A 5 1.30 15.16 -7.51
CA GLY A 5 0.97 15.88 -6.28
C GLY A 5 -0.53 15.83 -5.96
N SER A 6 -1.15 17.00 -5.88
CA SER A 6 -2.59 17.16 -5.61
C SER A 6 -3.52 16.64 -6.70
N ARG A 7 -3.00 16.31 -7.90
CA ARG A 7 -3.81 15.73 -9.00
C ARG A 7 -4.11 14.24 -8.81
N ILE A 8 -3.53 13.59 -7.80
CA ILE A 8 -3.83 12.19 -7.49
C ILE A 8 -5.19 12.12 -6.79
N ALA A 9 -6.22 11.71 -7.52
CA ALA A 9 -7.58 11.56 -7.00
C ALA A 9 -7.78 10.25 -6.20
N ALA A 10 -7.19 9.15 -6.67
CA ALA A 10 -7.37 7.82 -6.09
C ALA A 10 -6.05 7.03 -6.08
N VAL A 11 -5.88 6.15 -5.10
CA VAL A 11 -4.73 5.26 -4.99
C VAL A 11 -5.20 3.83 -4.85
N HIS A 12 -4.91 3.03 -5.87
CA HIS A 12 -5.13 1.59 -5.88
C HIS A 12 -3.79 0.89 -5.71
N VAL A 13 -3.73 -0.11 -4.85
CA VAL A 13 -2.49 -0.81 -4.51
C VAL A 13 -2.60 -2.30 -4.81
N LYS A 14 -1.53 -2.80 -5.42
CA LYS A 14 -1.28 -4.21 -5.71
C LYS A 14 0.23 -4.42 -5.62
N ASP A 15 0.63 -5.62 -5.22
CA ASP A 15 2.05 -5.98 -5.24
C ASP A 15 2.40 -6.65 -6.57
N PHE A 16 3.69 -6.73 -6.88
CA PHE A 16 4.17 -7.29 -8.12
C PHE A 16 5.47 -8.05 -7.95
N GLN A 17 5.52 -9.26 -8.48
CA GLN A 17 6.71 -10.10 -8.53
C GLN A 17 7.49 -9.84 -9.82
N THR A 18 8.62 -9.14 -9.70
CA THR A 18 9.46 -8.70 -10.83
C THR A 18 10.12 -9.86 -11.56
N ASN A 19 10.38 -10.97 -10.88
CA ASN A 19 10.88 -12.20 -11.50
C ASN A 19 9.88 -12.85 -12.47
N ILE A 20 8.58 -12.65 -12.30
CA ILE A 20 7.54 -13.12 -13.23
C ILE A 20 7.41 -12.14 -14.41
N GLY A 21 7.46 -10.83 -14.15
CA GLY A 21 7.62 -9.79 -15.18
C GLY A 21 6.45 -9.65 -16.17
N ASN A 22 5.31 -10.31 -15.93
CA ASN A 22 4.12 -10.24 -16.76
C ASN A 22 2.84 -10.17 -15.91
N TRP A 23 1.66 -10.27 -16.53
CA TRP A 23 0.36 -10.19 -15.85
C TRP A 23 0.21 -11.14 -14.65
N ASN A 24 0.84 -12.31 -14.68
CA ASN A 24 0.80 -13.28 -13.57
C ASN A 24 1.66 -12.85 -12.36
N GLY A 25 2.40 -11.75 -12.46
CA GLY A 25 3.20 -11.20 -11.37
C GLY A 25 2.39 -10.47 -10.31
N PHE A 26 1.14 -10.09 -10.60
CA PHE A 26 0.30 -9.39 -9.62
C PHE A 26 -0.07 -10.28 -8.44
N THR A 27 0.15 -9.77 -7.22
CA THR A 27 -0.07 -10.52 -5.98
C THR A 27 -0.56 -9.62 -4.84
N ASN A 28 -0.82 -10.22 -3.68
CA ASN A 28 -1.23 -9.52 -2.48
C ASN A 28 -0.07 -8.67 -1.93
N PRO A 29 -0.35 -7.54 -1.23
CA PRO A 29 0.69 -6.75 -0.57
C PRO A 29 1.52 -7.61 0.36
N MET A 30 2.83 -7.36 0.38
CA MET A 30 3.86 -8.09 1.15
C MET A 30 4.31 -9.42 0.52
N LEU A 31 3.78 -9.81 -0.64
CA LEU A 31 4.19 -11.03 -1.35
C LEU A 31 4.94 -10.75 -2.66
N GLY A 32 5.14 -9.49 -3.02
CA GLY A 32 5.93 -9.09 -4.18
C GLY A 32 7.10 -8.19 -3.79
N ASP A 33 7.59 -7.46 -4.79
CA ASP A 33 8.82 -6.67 -4.71
C ASP A 33 8.57 -5.16 -4.59
N VAL A 34 7.31 -4.72 -4.45
CA VAL A 34 7.01 -3.30 -4.30
C VAL A 34 7.65 -2.77 -3.02
N ASN A 35 8.44 -1.69 -3.15
CA ASN A 35 9.00 -0.99 -2.00
C ASN A 35 7.91 -0.17 -1.28
N TRP A 36 7.15 -0.84 -0.41
CA TRP A 36 6.03 -0.25 0.33
C TRP A 36 6.43 0.91 1.23
N LYS A 37 7.66 0.92 1.77
CA LYS A 37 8.18 2.06 2.55
C LYS A 37 8.29 3.30 1.67
N ALA A 38 8.89 3.18 0.49
CA ALA A 38 9.01 4.28 -0.45
C ALA A 38 7.65 4.80 -0.93
N VAL A 39 6.70 3.88 -1.20
CA VAL A 39 5.31 4.25 -1.58
C VAL A 39 4.63 5.06 -0.47
N ARG A 40 4.69 4.56 0.78
CA ARG A 40 4.13 5.24 1.95
C ARG A 40 4.75 6.62 2.14
N ASP A 41 6.08 6.72 2.08
CA ASP A 41 6.81 7.97 2.29
C ASP A 41 6.45 8.98 1.19
N ALA A 42 6.30 8.55 -0.06
CA ALA A 42 5.89 9.39 -1.18
C ALA A 42 4.43 9.89 -1.09
N LEU A 43 3.49 9.07 -0.57
CA LEU A 43 2.11 9.51 -0.32
C LEU A 43 2.03 10.55 0.81
N ARG A 44 2.85 10.37 1.85
CA ARG A 44 2.95 11.31 2.97
C ARG A 44 3.51 12.65 2.51
N GLU A 45 4.52 12.64 1.66
CA GLU A 45 5.15 13.85 1.14
C GLU A 45 4.15 14.74 0.37
N ILE A 46 3.26 14.14 -0.41
CA ILE A 46 2.21 14.89 -1.12
C ILE A 46 0.95 15.15 -0.28
N ASN A 47 1.01 14.83 1.02
CA ASN A 47 -0.11 14.95 1.97
C ASN A 47 -1.40 14.26 1.48
N TYR A 48 -1.30 13.10 0.85
CA TYR A 48 -2.47 12.36 0.37
C TYR A 48 -3.37 11.94 1.55
N LYS A 49 -4.67 12.28 1.47
CA LYS A 49 -5.69 11.97 2.50
C LYS A 49 -6.81 11.06 2.00
N GLY A 50 -6.77 10.67 0.72
CA GLY A 50 -7.77 9.79 0.14
C GLY A 50 -7.65 8.35 0.65
N VAL A 51 -8.62 7.53 0.27
CA VAL A 51 -8.67 6.12 0.63
C VAL A 51 -7.61 5.34 -0.14
N ILE A 52 -7.02 4.33 0.51
CA ILE A 52 -6.17 3.33 -0.14
C ILE A 52 -7.03 2.11 -0.47
N THR A 53 -7.18 1.82 -1.75
CA THR A 53 -7.98 0.69 -2.25
C THR A 53 -7.05 -0.46 -2.62
N ALA A 54 -7.29 -1.67 -2.09
CA ALA A 54 -6.60 -2.86 -2.55
C ALA A 54 -7.20 -3.34 -3.89
N GLU A 55 -6.37 -3.53 -4.92
CA GLU A 55 -6.80 -4.04 -6.23
C GLU A 55 -6.01 -5.32 -6.57
N ILE A 56 -6.44 -6.43 -5.98
CA ILE A 56 -5.64 -7.66 -5.89
C ILE A 56 -6.47 -8.90 -6.28
N PRO A 57 -5.82 -10.00 -6.70
CA PRO A 57 -6.53 -11.23 -7.06
C PRO A 57 -7.23 -11.90 -5.86
N GLY A 58 -6.78 -11.65 -4.62
CA GLY A 58 -7.35 -12.26 -3.41
C GLY A 58 -7.08 -13.76 -3.29
N TYR A 59 -7.67 -14.39 -2.28
CA TYR A 59 -7.56 -15.83 -2.05
C TYR A 59 -8.69 -16.56 -2.77
N LYS A 60 -8.35 -17.57 -3.59
CA LYS A 60 -9.34 -18.33 -4.37
C LYS A 60 -10.27 -19.17 -3.50
N THR A 61 -9.72 -19.81 -2.46
CA THR A 61 -10.43 -20.82 -1.65
C THR A 61 -11.00 -20.26 -0.35
N LEU A 62 -10.46 -19.14 0.16
CA LEU A 62 -10.92 -18.53 1.41
C LEU A 62 -10.91 -16.99 1.32
N PRO A 63 -11.87 -16.40 0.57
CA PRO A 63 -11.90 -14.96 0.30
C PRO A 63 -11.96 -14.09 1.57
N ASP A 64 -12.72 -14.50 2.58
CA ASP A 64 -12.86 -13.75 3.84
C ASP A 64 -11.54 -13.60 4.58
N LEU A 65 -10.70 -14.64 4.58
CA LEU A 65 -9.37 -14.56 5.14
C LEU A 65 -8.48 -13.62 4.32
N GLY A 66 -8.59 -13.68 2.99
CA GLY A 66 -7.90 -12.78 2.08
C GLY A 66 -8.20 -11.30 2.38
N ILE A 67 -9.48 -10.96 2.62
CA ILE A 67 -9.92 -9.62 3.01
C ILE A 67 -9.28 -9.19 4.34
N ARG A 68 -9.24 -10.08 5.33
CA ARG A 68 -8.61 -9.80 6.63
C ARG A 68 -7.11 -9.57 6.49
N HIS A 69 -6.43 -10.41 5.73
CA HIS A 69 -4.99 -10.33 5.49
C HIS A 69 -4.61 -9.06 4.73
N VAL A 70 -5.32 -8.72 3.64
CA VAL A 70 -5.02 -7.47 2.93
C VAL A 70 -5.30 -6.25 3.80
N GLY A 71 -6.40 -6.26 4.57
CA GLY A 71 -6.71 -5.19 5.50
C GLY A 71 -5.63 -4.98 6.55
N GLU A 72 -5.08 -6.07 7.11
CA GLU A 72 -3.97 -6.00 8.06
C GLU A 72 -2.66 -5.54 7.41
N SER A 73 -2.33 -6.04 6.21
CA SER A 73 -1.16 -5.60 5.46
C SER A 73 -1.20 -4.10 5.17
N LEU A 74 -2.34 -3.59 4.68
CA LEU A 74 -2.49 -2.16 4.39
C LEU A 74 -2.43 -1.31 5.66
N LYS A 75 -3.01 -1.78 6.77
CA LYS A 75 -2.84 -1.14 8.08
C LYS A 75 -1.36 -1.06 8.43
N ARG A 76 -0.59 -2.14 8.31
CA ARG A 76 0.84 -2.12 8.66
C ARG A 76 1.67 -1.23 7.74
N ILE A 77 1.35 -1.18 6.45
CA ILE A 77 2.06 -0.32 5.50
C ILE A 77 1.76 1.15 5.78
N PHE A 78 0.50 1.53 5.94
CA PHE A 78 0.08 2.94 5.92
C PHE A 78 -0.19 3.55 7.30
N LYS A 79 -0.46 2.75 8.34
CA LYS A 79 -0.61 3.26 9.71
C LYS A 79 0.73 3.80 10.18
N GLY A 80 0.77 5.08 10.53
CA GLY A 80 1.97 5.68 11.10
C GLY A 80 2.27 5.06 12.45
N THR A 81 3.52 4.71 12.70
CA THR A 81 4.06 4.84 14.05
C THR A 81 3.79 6.30 14.45
N ALA A 82 3.02 6.51 15.52
CA ALA A 82 2.94 7.83 16.12
C ALA A 82 4.39 8.27 16.36
N ALA A 83 4.85 9.30 15.63
CA ALA A 83 6.13 9.90 15.93
C ALA A 83 6.08 10.31 17.40
N ALA A 84 7.08 9.90 18.16
CA ALA A 84 7.28 10.32 19.53
C ALA A 84 7.00 11.82 19.62
N ARG A 85 6.06 12.19 20.49
CA ARG A 85 5.92 13.57 20.96
C ARG A 85 7.31 13.96 21.48
N ARG A 86 8.04 14.76 20.70
CA ARG A 86 9.12 15.56 21.26
C ARG A 86 8.43 16.82 21.73
N ASP A 87 8.16 16.82 23.03
CA ASP A 87 7.68 17.97 23.74
C ASP A 87 8.63 19.13 23.47
N SER A 88 8.03 20.22 23.02
CA SER A 88 8.61 21.55 23.06
C SER A 88 8.87 21.91 24.52
N THR A 89 10.14 22.03 24.90
CA THR A 89 10.61 22.94 25.95
C THR A 89 11.98 23.46 25.52
#